data_AF-A0AAD4TER4-F1
#
_entry.id   AF-A0AAD4TER4-F1
#
_cell.length_a   1.000
_cell.length_b   1.000
_cell.length_c   1.000
_cell.angle_alpha   90.00
_cell.angle_beta   90.00
_cell.angle_gamma   90.00
#
_symmetry.space_group_name_H-M   'P 1'
#
loop_
_entity.id
_entity.type
_entity.pdbx_description
1 polymer ?
#
loop_
_entity_poly.entity_id
_entity_poly.type
_entity_poly.pdbx_seq_one_letter_code
_entity_poly.pdbx_strand_id
1 'polypeptide(L)'
;MHKMHESQLVTIKAKLQQSLTFIKHEHKIDDFKGLHHHVSQYALDFIIYEIRRLEKSRSIAENFCGCILYKTHGLPCAHMISEYCKQGRPIPLSSIDSQWRQINLVPHVSRDIVFDYLPQLEILRKKWEQSTEPEKSRINERVSSFITELAQQDKNNFQEPPAPFRVKGRKTAAEKKRDNSTHRDLSRHERADLSNK
;
A
#
# COMPACT_ATOMS: atom_id res chain seq x y z
N MET A 1 -20.96 -18.49 -13.65
CA MET A 1 -19.93 -17.49 -13.28
C MET A 1 -19.73 -16.40 -14.32
N HIS A 2 -19.74 -16.69 -15.64
CA HIS A 2 -19.49 -15.71 -16.70
C HIS A 2 -20.35 -14.41 -16.64
N LYS A 3 -21.68 -14.55 -16.51
CA LYS A 3 -22.62 -13.41 -16.44
C LYS A 3 -22.37 -12.44 -15.28
N MET A 4 -21.84 -12.94 -14.15
CA MET A 4 -21.55 -12.10 -12.98
C MET A 4 -20.36 -11.17 -13.24
N HIS A 5 -19.30 -11.71 -13.86
CA HIS A 5 -18.11 -10.92 -14.21
C HIS A 5 -18.42 -9.88 -15.29
N GLU A 6 -19.24 -10.21 -16.28
CA GLU A 6 -19.69 -9.25 -17.31
C GLU A 6 -20.45 -8.07 -16.68
N SER A 7 -21.35 -8.35 -15.74
CA SER A 7 -22.10 -7.30 -15.03
C SER A 7 -21.18 -6.39 -14.20
N GLN A 8 -20.18 -6.96 -13.53
CA GLN A 8 -19.18 -6.20 -12.79
C GLN A 8 -18.35 -5.32 -13.73
N LEU A 9 -17.91 -5.84 -14.87
CA LEU A 9 -17.16 -5.08 -15.87
C LEU A 9 -17.98 -3.90 -16.41
N VAL A 10 -19.26 -4.09 -16.72
CA VAL A 10 -20.16 -3.01 -17.14
C VAL A 10 -20.26 -1.94 -16.05
N THR A 11 -20.39 -2.35 -14.79
CA THR A 11 -20.47 -1.42 -13.65
C THR A 11 -19.18 -0.62 -13.48
N ILE A 12 -18.03 -1.27 -13.57
CA ILE A 12 -16.71 -0.62 -13.49
C ILE A 12 -16.57 0.38 -14.64
N LYS A 13 -16.90 -0.04 -15.87
CA LYS A 13 -16.90 0.83 -17.06
C LYS A 13 -17.73 2.08 -16.85
N ALA A 14 -18.96 1.94 -16.36
CA ALA A 14 -19.83 3.07 -16.10
C ALA A 14 -19.25 4.03 -15.05
N LYS A 15 -18.69 3.52 -13.95
CA LYS A 15 -18.08 4.35 -12.88
C LYS A 15 -16.81 5.06 -13.33
N LEU A 16 -15.98 4.40 -14.13
CA LEU A 16 -14.78 5.00 -14.71
C LEU A 16 -15.15 6.10 -15.72
N GLN A 17 -16.16 5.85 -16.58
CA GLN A 17 -16.72 6.87 -17.46
C GLN A 17 -17.27 8.06 -16.68
N GLN A 18 -17.99 7.83 -15.59
CA GLN A 18 -18.47 8.91 -14.71
C GLN A 18 -17.31 9.74 -14.14
N SER A 19 -16.19 9.11 -13.80
CA SER A 19 -14.99 9.81 -13.32
C SER A 19 -14.34 10.71 -14.40
N LEU A 20 -14.55 10.39 -15.68
CA LEU A 20 -14.06 11.16 -16.83
C LEU A 20 -14.99 12.32 -17.22
N THR A 21 -16.30 12.17 -17.03
CA THR A 21 -17.27 13.15 -17.56
C THR A 21 -17.86 14.06 -16.50
N PHE A 22 -17.78 13.66 -15.22
CA PHE A 22 -18.49 14.34 -14.15
C PHE A 22 -17.65 14.51 -12.89
N ILE A 23 -17.74 15.69 -12.28
CA ILE A 23 -17.15 16.01 -10.98
C ILE A 23 -18.26 16.01 -9.93
N LYS A 24 -18.16 15.12 -8.93
CA LYS A 24 -19.08 15.12 -7.79
C LYS A 24 -19.00 16.44 -7.04
N HIS A 25 -20.11 16.90 -6.45
CA HIS A 25 -20.13 18.12 -5.64
C HIS A 25 -19.07 18.10 -4.53
N GLU A 26 -18.91 16.96 -3.86
CA GLU A 26 -17.92 16.76 -2.79
C GLU A 26 -16.47 16.90 -3.27
N HIS A 27 -16.22 16.75 -4.57
CA HIS A 27 -14.90 16.79 -5.19
C HIS A 27 -14.54 18.17 -5.74
N LYS A 28 -15.45 19.15 -5.63
CA LYS A 28 -15.23 20.55 -6.04
C LYS A 28 -14.35 21.29 -5.02
N ILE A 29 -13.15 20.78 -4.83
CA ILE A 29 -12.09 21.35 -4.01
C ILE A 29 -11.05 21.92 -4.97
N ASP A 30 -10.59 23.16 -4.74
CA ASP A 30 -9.65 23.83 -5.64
C ASP A 30 -8.33 23.07 -5.78
N ASP A 31 -7.85 22.45 -4.70
CA ASP A 31 -6.66 21.60 -4.69
C ASP A 31 -6.78 20.36 -5.60
N PHE A 32 -8.00 19.98 -5.99
CA PHE A 32 -8.26 18.83 -6.85
C PHE A 32 -8.38 19.18 -8.33
N LYS A 33 -8.31 20.48 -8.70
CA LYS A 33 -8.48 20.90 -10.09
C LYS A 33 -7.52 20.19 -11.07
N GLY A 34 -6.28 19.91 -10.62
CA GLY A 34 -5.29 19.14 -11.38
C GLY A 34 -5.51 17.62 -11.41
N LEU A 35 -6.44 17.11 -10.60
CA LEU A 35 -6.75 15.68 -10.47
C LEU A 35 -8.07 15.31 -11.16
N HIS A 36 -8.99 16.27 -11.33
CA HIS A 36 -10.27 16.06 -11.98
C HIS A 36 -10.09 15.48 -13.38
N HIS A 37 -10.92 14.50 -13.74
CA HIS A 37 -10.89 13.78 -15.02
C HIS A 37 -9.56 13.08 -15.35
N HIS A 38 -8.62 12.99 -14.41
CA HIS A 38 -7.34 12.27 -14.54
C HIS A 38 -7.19 11.16 -13.51
N VAL A 39 -8.03 11.18 -12.48
CA VAL A 39 -7.99 10.27 -11.34
C VAL A 39 -9.40 9.75 -11.09
N SER A 40 -9.50 8.47 -10.70
CA SER A 40 -10.80 7.88 -10.36
C SER A 40 -11.48 8.62 -9.22
N GLN A 41 -12.81 8.74 -9.27
CA GLN A 41 -13.58 9.33 -8.17
C GLN A 41 -13.38 8.58 -6.84
N TYR A 42 -13.10 7.28 -6.89
CA TYR A 42 -12.84 6.47 -5.69
C TYR A 42 -11.54 6.86 -4.99
N ALA A 43 -10.48 7.17 -5.75
CA ALA A 43 -9.26 7.72 -5.18
C ALA A 43 -9.49 9.11 -4.55
N LEU A 44 -10.28 9.97 -5.20
CA LEU A 44 -10.64 11.27 -4.64
C LEU A 44 -11.42 11.14 -3.32
N ASP A 45 -12.30 10.14 -3.20
CA ASP A 45 -13.02 9.84 -1.95
C ASP A 45 -12.05 9.51 -0.79
N PHE A 46 -10.97 8.75 -1.05
CA PHE A 46 -9.92 8.50 -0.05
C PHE A 46 -9.14 9.76 0.33
N ILE A 47 -8.76 10.58 -0.64
CA ILE A 47 -8.01 11.82 -0.39
C ILE A 47 -8.87 12.79 0.45
N ILE A 48 -10.18 12.89 0.17
CA ILE A 48 -11.10 13.70 0.97
C ILE A 48 -11.17 13.20 2.41
N TYR A 49 -11.19 11.88 2.62
CA TYR A 49 -11.15 11.31 3.96
C TYR A 49 -9.90 11.76 4.74
N GLU A 50 -8.74 11.77 4.08
CA GLU A 50 -7.49 12.23 4.66
C GLU A 50 -7.48 13.73 4.94
N ILE A 51 -8.04 14.56 4.05
CA ILE A 51 -8.23 16.01 4.26
C ILE A 51 -9.08 16.24 5.52
N ARG A 52 -10.24 15.59 5.61
CA ARG A 52 -11.12 15.69 6.80
C ARG A 52 -10.43 15.21 8.08
N ARG A 53 -9.53 14.21 7.97
CA ARG A 53 -8.74 13.74 9.11
C ARG A 53 -7.71 14.79 9.54
N LEU A 54 -7.09 15.49 8.60
CA LEU A 54 -6.17 16.60 8.86
C LEU A 54 -6.88 17.76 9.58
N GLU A 55 -8.05 18.18 9.08
CA GLU A 55 -8.85 19.25 9.69
C GLU A 55 -9.18 18.97 11.16
N LYS A 56 -9.54 17.72 11.49
CA LYS A 56 -9.87 17.31 12.87
C LYS A 56 -8.69 17.30 13.83
N SER A 57 -7.47 17.13 13.33
CA SER A 57 -6.29 16.85 14.17
C SER A 57 -5.37 18.05 14.40
N ARG A 58 -5.69 19.24 13.83
CA ARG A 58 -4.99 20.54 13.96
C ARG A 58 -3.50 20.58 13.56
N SER A 59 -2.81 19.45 13.59
CA SER A 59 -1.52 19.15 12.96
C SER A 59 -1.24 17.66 13.11
N ILE A 60 -1.09 16.92 12.02
CA ILE A 60 -0.55 15.56 12.10
C ILE A 60 0.97 15.71 11.88
N ALA A 61 1.80 15.32 12.86
CA ALA A 61 3.25 15.26 12.68
C ALA A 61 3.66 13.91 12.09
N GLU A 62 4.68 13.85 11.23
CA GLU A 62 5.05 12.69 10.37
C GLU A 62 5.02 11.33 11.09
N ASN A 63 5.41 11.33 12.36
CA ASN A 63 5.44 10.14 13.22
C ASN A 63 4.05 9.55 13.53
N PHE A 64 2.95 10.30 13.33
CA PHE A 64 1.59 9.90 13.71
C PHE A 64 0.69 9.36 12.58
N CYS A 65 1.02 9.48 11.29
CA CYS A 65 0.17 8.90 10.21
C CYS A 65 0.46 7.43 9.98
N GLY A 66 1.74 7.03 10.12
CA GLY A 66 2.24 5.78 9.57
C GLY A 66 2.21 5.67 8.03
N CYS A 67 1.74 6.72 7.32
CA CYS A 67 1.57 6.82 5.87
C CYS A 67 0.94 5.58 5.22
N ILE A 68 -0.04 4.96 5.89
CA ILE A 68 -0.63 3.69 5.45
C ILE A 68 -1.27 3.83 4.07
N LEU A 69 -2.05 4.90 3.83
CA LEU A 69 -2.73 5.10 2.56
C LEU A 69 -1.74 5.21 1.38
N TYR A 70 -0.61 5.87 1.60
CA TYR A 70 0.45 5.94 0.60
C TYR A 70 1.11 4.59 0.35
N LYS A 71 1.46 3.86 1.42
CA LYS A 71 2.14 2.58 1.30
C LYS A 71 1.27 1.48 0.67
N THR A 72 -0.03 1.50 0.95
CA THR A 72 -0.95 0.43 0.55
C THR A 72 -1.73 0.75 -0.72
N HIS A 73 -2.09 2.02 -0.93
CA HIS A 73 -2.89 2.45 -2.06
C HIS A 73 -2.11 3.41 -2.98
N GLY A 74 -0.91 3.88 -2.63
CA GLY A 74 -0.19 4.84 -3.47
C GLY A 74 -0.93 6.18 -3.61
N LEU A 75 -1.69 6.57 -2.59
CA LEU A 75 -2.43 7.83 -2.52
C LEU A 75 -1.86 8.74 -1.41
N PRO A 76 -1.94 10.07 -1.56
CA PRO A 76 -1.43 11.00 -0.56
C PRO A 76 -2.20 10.86 0.76
N CYS A 77 -1.49 10.56 1.83
CA CYS A 77 -2.01 10.62 3.20
C CYS A 77 -2.05 12.07 3.72
N ALA A 78 -2.72 12.26 4.85
CA ALA A 78 -2.93 13.55 5.48
C ALA A 78 -1.63 14.32 5.79
N HIS A 79 -0.50 13.64 6.02
CA HIS A 79 0.81 14.31 6.16
C HIS A 79 1.29 14.97 4.89
N MET A 80 1.32 14.22 3.78
CA MET A 80 1.73 14.77 2.50
C MET A 80 0.80 15.91 2.08
N ILE A 81 -0.51 15.75 2.31
CA ILE A 81 -1.50 16.80 2.09
C ILE A 81 -1.17 18.05 2.92
N SER A 82 -0.89 17.88 4.23
CA SER A 82 -0.48 18.99 5.10
C SER A 82 0.76 19.71 4.57
N GLU A 83 1.73 18.97 4.04
CA GLU A 83 2.94 19.54 3.46
C GLU A 83 2.68 20.28 2.14
N TYR A 84 1.80 19.76 1.28
CA TYR A 84 1.34 20.46 0.08
C TYR A 84 0.65 21.78 0.44
N CYS A 85 -0.24 21.77 1.43
CA CYS A 85 -0.91 22.97 1.93
C CYS A 85 0.10 23.99 2.50
N LYS A 86 1.08 23.55 3.30
CA LYS A 86 2.14 24.43 3.86
C LYS A 86 2.99 25.10 2.76
N GLN A 87 3.20 24.39 1.66
CA GLN A 87 3.95 24.89 0.50
C GLN A 87 3.08 25.69 -0.47
N GLY A 88 1.77 25.83 -0.20
CA GLY A 88 0.82 26.53 -1.07
C GLY A 88 0.65 25.88 -2.44
N ARG A 89 0.91 24.56 -2.55
CA ARG A 89 0.77 23.82 -3.80
C ARG A 89 -0.41 22.86 -3.77
N PRO A 90 -1.12 22.67 -4.90
CA PRO A 90 -2.14 21.62 -5.00
C PRO A 90 -1.47 20.24 -4.98
N ILE A 91 -2.29 19.20 -4.78
CA ILE A 91 -1.83 17.82 -4.79
C ILE A 91 -1.34 17.47 -6.21
N PRO A 92 -0.06 17.09 -6.39
CA PRO A 92 0.47 16.80 -7.71
C PRO A 92 -0.08 15.47 -8.25
N LEU A 93 -0.39 15.41 -9.54
CA LEU A 93 -0.82 14.17 -10.19
C LEU A 93 0.24 13.05 -10.08
N SER A 94 1.52 13.41 -9.97
CA SER A 94 2.62 12.47 -9.80
C SER A 94 2.66 11.77 -8.44
N SER A 95 2.01 12.30 -7.40
CA SER A 95 1.92 11.62 -6.10
C SER A 95 0.79 10.57 -6.05
N ILE A 96 0.09 10.35 -7.16
CA ILE A 96 -1.01 9.40 -7.27
C ILE A 96 -0.55 8.23 -8.14
N ASP A 97 -0.65 7.02 -7.58
CA ASP A 97 -0.26 5.83 -8.29
C ASP A 97 -0.99 5.65 -9.62
N SER A 98 -0.31 5.04 -10.59
CA SER A 98 -0.83 4.82 -11.95
C SER A 98 -2.17 4.06 -11.97
N GLN A 99 -2.40 3.15 -11.03
CA GLN A 99 -3.64 2.36 -10.95
C GLN A 99 -4.89 3.24 -10.79
N TRP A 100 -4.76 4.38 -10.11
CA TRP A 100 -5.87 5.33 -9.91
C TRP A 100 -6.06 6.31 -11.05
N ARG A 101 -5.02 6.47 -11.88
CA ARG A 101 -5.02 7.29 -13.10
C ARG A 101 -5.57 6.53 -14.30
N GLN A 102 -5.66 5.20 -14.19
CA GLN A 102 -6.24 4.34 -15.22
C GLN A 102 -7.79 4.39 -15.19
N ILE A 103 -8.34 5.53 -15.61
CA ILE A 103 -9.79 5.74 -15.72
C ILE A 103 -10.34 5.46 -17.13
N ASN A 104 -9.47 5.20 -18.10
CA ASN A 104 -9.87 4.71 -19.42
C ASN A 104 -9.65 3.19 -19.48
N LEU A 105 -10.68 2.45 -19.94
CA LEU A 105 -10.55 1.00 -20.21
C LEU A 105 -10.05 0.69 -21.62
N VAL A 106 -9.59 1.71 -22.36
CA VAL A 106 -8.70 1.44 -23.49
C VAL A 106 -7.54 0.65 -22.89
N PRO A 107 -7.23 -0.55 -23.40
CA PRO A 107 -6.07 -1.29 -22.93
C PRO A 107 -4.91 -0.30 -22.93
N HIS A 108 -4.31 -0.09 -21.75
CA HIS A 108 -3.04 0.60 -21.73
C HIS A 108 -2.17 -0.27 -22.62
N VAL A 109 -1.87 0.22 -23.82
CA VAL A 109 -0.81 -0.38 -24.62
C VAL A 109 0.39 -0.09 -23.75
N SER A 110 0.79 -1.07 -22.95
CA SER A 110 2.12 -1.09 -22.37
C SER A 110 2.99 -0.79 -23.57
N ARG A 111 3.63 0.39 -23.59
CA ARG A 111 4.79 0.48 -24.47
C ARG A 111 5.65 -0.66 -23.97
N ASP A 112 5.87 -1.68 -24.79
CA ASP A 112 6.82 -2.73 -24.47
C ASP A 112 8.09 -1.97 -24.12
N ILE A 113 8.39 -1.85 -22.83
CA ILE A 113 9.62 -1.23 -22.37
C ILE A 113 10.64 -2.29 -22.68
N VAL A 114 11.12 -2.29 -23.91
CA VAL A 114 12.18 -3.18 -24.35
C VAL A 114 13.38 -2.84 -23.50
N PHE A 115 13.93 -3.85 -22.84
CA PHE A 115 15.18 -3.71 -22.10
C PHE A 115 16.33 -3.59 -23.11
N ASP A 116 16.44 -2.43 -23.75
CA ASP A 116 17.51 -2.10 -24.68
C ASP A 116 18.26 -0.86 -24.17
N TYR A 117 19.06 -1.10 -23.13
CA TYR A 117 19.96 -0.11 -22.54
C TYR A 117 21.42 -0.34 -22.94
N LEU A 118 21.69 -1.28 -23.85
CA LEU A 118 23.04 -1.60 -24.31
C LEU A 118 23.76 -0.36 -24.88
N PRO A 119 23.14 0.50 -25.69
CA PRO A 119 23.79 1.70 -26.21
C PRO A 119 24.24 2.67 -25.09
N GLN A 120 23.42 2.85 -24.06
CA GLN A 120 23.68 3.74 -22.94
C GLN A 120 24.80 3.18 -22.04
N LEU A 121 24.80 1.87 -21.82
CA LEU A 121 25.87 1.19 -21.09
C LEU A 121 27.21 1.26 -21.83
N GLU A 122 27.21 1.23 -23.16
CA GLU A 122 28.42 1.43 -23.96
C GLU A 122 28.96 2.86 -23.87
N ILE A 123 28.09 3.88 -23.89
CA ILE A 123 28.50 5.27 -23.67
C ILE A 123 29.12 5.42 -22.28
N LEU A 124 28.49 4.83 -21.26
CA LEU A 124 29.01 4.84 -19.89
C LEU A 124 30.36 4.13 -19.78
N ARG A 125 30.51 2.97 -20.42
CA ARG A 125 31.77 2.21 -20.47
C ARG A 125 32.87 3.03 -21.11
N LYS A 126 32.63 3.63 -22.28
CA LYS A 126 33.62 4.48 -22.97
C LYS A 126 34.04 5.66 -22.11
N LYS A 127 33.08 6.30 -21.43
CA LYS A 127 33.39 7.38 -20.48
C LYS A 127 34.27 6.90 -19.33
N TRP A 128 33.97 5.73 -18.76
CA TRP A 128 34.75 5.14 -17.68
C TRP A 128 36.18 4.80 -18.11
N GLU A 129 36.35 4.22 -19.30
CA GLU A 129 37.67 3.89 -19.87
C GLU A 129 38.53 5.14 -20.11
N GLN A 130 37.90 6.27 -20.46
CA GLN A 130 38.56 7.55 -20.74
C GLN A 130 38.80 8.42 -19.49
N SER A 131 38.28 8.02 -18.33
CA SER A 131 38.38 8.77 -17.08
C SER A 131 39.65 8.47 -16.29
N THR A 132 40.03 9.38 -15.39
CA THR A 132 41.12 9.15 -14.43
C THR A 132 40.70 8.18 -13.31
N GLU A 133 41.65 7.54 -12.63
CA GLU A 133 41.36 6.60 -11.51
C GLU A 133 40.42 7.14 -10.41
N PRO A 134 40.54 8.39 -9.90
CA PRO A 134 39.58 8.92 -8.95
C PRO A 134 38.18 9.11 -9.56
N GLU A 135 38.09 9.46 -10.84
CA GLU A 135 36.81 9.60 -11.54
C GLU A 135 36.14 8.26 -11.80
N LYS A 136 36.92 7.23 -12.17
CA LYS A 136 36.43 5.85 -12.31
C LYS A 136 35.80 5.34 -11.02
N SER A 137 36.47 5.56 -9.88
CA SER A 137 35.95 5.19 -8.56
C SER A 137 34.62 5.89 -8.27
N ARG A 138 34.52 7.19 -8.57
CA ARG A 138 33.30 7.98 -8.40
C ARG A 138 32.17 7.55 -9.34
N ILE A 139 32.48 7.15 -10.57
CA ILE A 139 31.51 6.61 -11.53
C ILE A 139 30.96 5.27 -10.99
N ASN A 140 31.84 4.38 -10.52
CA ASN A 140 31.44 3.08 -9.97
C ASN A 140 30.52 3.22 -8.75
N GLU A 141 30.85 4.12 -7.82
CA GLU A 141 30.04 4.38 -6.63
C GLU A 141 28.64 4.88 -7.01
N ARG A 142 28.55 5.82 -7.96
CA ARG A 142 27.27 6.35 -8.45
C ARG A 142 26.42 5.28 -9.14
N VAL A 143 27.02 4.47 -10.00
CA VAL A 143 26.32 3.39 -10.71
C VAL A 143 25.81 2.35 -9.73
N SER A 144 26.63 1.95 -8.76
CA SER A 144 26.26 0.99 -7.72
C SER A 144 25.11 1.52 -6.85
N SER A 145 25.19 2.78 -6.40
CA SER A 145 24.13 3.42 -5.63
C SER A 145 22.82 3.47 -6.41
N PHE A 146 22.87 3.88 -7.68
CA PHE A 146 21.69 4.01 -8.53
C PHE A 146 21.02 2.67 -8.80
N ILE A 147 21.79 1.62 -9.15
CA ILE A 147 21.26 0.28 -9.39
C ILE A 147 20.64 -0.29 -8.10
N THR A 148 21.29 -0.06 -6.95
CA THR A 148 20.80 -0.53 -5.65
C THR A 148 19.50 0.17 -5.26
N GLU A 149 19.39 1.48 -5.48
CA GLU A 149 18.19 2.26 -5.22
C GLU A 149 17.00 1.78 -6.08
N LEU A 150 17.24 1.57 -7.38
CA LEU A 150 16.22 1.06 -8.31
C LEU A 150 15.76 -0.36 -7.95
N ALA A 151 16.68 -1.26 -7.59
CA ALA A 151 16.35 -2.64 -7.25
C ALA A 151 15.60 -2.77 -5.91
N GLN A 152 15.65 -1.76 -5.04
CA GLN A 152 15.00 -1.78 -3.72
C GLN A 152 13.59 -1.20 -3.69
N GLN A 153 13.15 -0.49 -4.74
CA GLN A 153 11.79 0.08 -4.81
C GLN A 153 10.69 -1.00 -4.85
N ASP A 154 11.02 -2.25 -5.22
CA ASP A 154 10.05 -3.36 -5.38
C ASP A 154 9.85 -4.25 -4.15
N LYS A 155 10.21 -3.82 -2.93
CA LYS A 155 9.81 -4.55 -1.71
C LYS A 155 8.33 -4.38 -1.34
N ASN A 156 7.49 -3.90 -2.26
CA ASN A 156 6.04 -4.01 -2.17
C ASN A 156 5.58 -5.34 -2.77
N ASN A 157 6.13 -6.44 -2.27
CA ASN A 157 5.60 -7.77 -2.58
C ASN A 157 4.26 -7.88 -1.86
N PHE A 158 3.17 -7.56 -2.55
CA PHE A 158 1.83 -7.94 -2.12
C PHE A 158 1.71 -9.47 -2.21
N GLN A 159 2.37 -10.17 -1.29
CA GLN A 159 2.05 -11.55 -0.99
C GLN A 159 0.72 -11.55 -0.26
N GLU A 160 -0.20 -12.37 -0.76
CA GLU A 160 -1.43 -12.68 -0.05
C GLU A 160 -1.06 -13.12 1.37
N PRO A 161 -1.64 -12.49 2.42
CA PRO A 161 -1.34 -12.90 3.78
C PRO A 161 -1.64 -14.39 3.91
N PRO A 162 -0.72 -15.19 4.49
CA PRO A 162 -0.94 -16.62 4.62
C PRO A 162 -2.26 -16.84 5.36
N ALA A 163 -3.09 -17.74 4.81
CA ALA A 163 -4.40 -18.04 5.34
C ALA A 163 -4.34 -18.17 6.88
N PRO A 164 -5.25 -17.54 7.64
CA PRO A 164 -5.16 -17.52 9.08
C PRO A 164 -5.04 -18.95 9.60
N PHE A 165 -3.89 -19.25 10.21
CA PHE A 165 -3.72 -20.50 10.93
C PHE A 165 -4.83 -20.56 11.97
N ARG A 166 -5.61 -21.65 11.97
CA ARG A 166 -6.63 -21.89 12.99
C ARG A 166 -5.94 -22.03 14.34
N VAL A 167 -5.75 -20.91 15.03
CA VAL A 167 -5.49 -20.93 16.47
C VAL A 167 -6.69 -21.58 17.11
N LYS A 168 -6.47 -22.69 17.82
CA LYS A 168 -7.50 -23.35 18.64
C LYS A 168 -8.18 -22.26 19.46
N GLY A 169 -9.42 -21.97 19.11
CA GLY A 169 -10.20 -20.93 19.76
C GLY A 169 -10.38 -21.22 21.25
N ARG A 170 -10.83 -20.20 21.97
CA ARG A 170 -11.25 -20.30 23.36
C ARG A 170 -12.25 -21.45 23.51
N LYS A 171 -11.96 -22.40 24.40
CA LYS A 171 -12.84 -23.53 24.72
C LYS A 171 -14.27 -23.05 24.92
N THR A 172 -15.22 -23.70 24.26
CA THR A 172 -16.64 -23.34 24.35
C THR A 172 -17.16 -23.66 25.76
N ALA A 173 -18.26 -23.01 26.17
CA ALA A 173 -18.86 -23.25 27.49
C ALA A 173 -19.24 -24.74 27.73
N ALA A 174 -19.48 -25.48 26.65
CA ALA A 174 -19.75 -26.92 26.68
C ALA A 174 -18.53 -27.76 27.09
N GLU A 175 -17.31 -27.37 26.67
CA GLU A 175 -16.07 -28.03 27.07
C GLU A 175 -15.73 -27.72 28.53
N LYS A 176 -16.03 -26.51 29.02
CA LYS A 176 -15.85 -26.16 30.44
C LYS A 176 -16.74 -26.98 31.37
N LYS A 177 -17.95 -27.38 30.94
CA LYS A 177 -18.88 -28.18 31.74
C LYS A 177 -18.43 -29.62 31.98
N ARG A 178 -17.48 -30.16 31.19
CA ARG A 178 -16.94 -31.51 31.41
C ARG A 178 -15.94 -31.58 32.56
N ASP A 179 -15.40 -30.45 33.02
CA ASP A 179 -14.45 -30.35 34.13
C ASP A 179 -15.13 -30.09 35.49
N ASN A 180 -16.45 -30.28 35.61
CA ASN A 180 -17.18 -30.07 36.85
C ASN A 180 -17.20 -31.31 37.77
N SER A 181 -16.25 -32.24 37.60
CA SER A 181 -16.07 -33.33 38.57
C SER A 181 -15.47 -32.75 39.85
N THR A 182 -16.29 -32.60 40.89
CA THR A 182 -15.86 -32.24 42.25
C THR A 182 -15.22 -33.43 42.96
N HIS A 183 -14.21 -34.06 42.37
CA HIS A 183 -13.32 -34.91 43.14
C HIS A 183 -12.21 -34.03 43.71
N ARG A 184 -12.17 -33.87 45.02
CA ARG A 184 -11.05 -33.21 45.69
C ARG A 184 -9.81 -34.08 45.48
N ASP A 185 -8.71 -33.49 45.06
CA ASP A 185 -7.43 -34.18 45.05
C ASP A 185 -7.05 -34.53 46.49
N LEU A 186 -6.77 -35.82 46.73
CA LEU A 186 -6.30 -36.30 48.02
C LEU A 186 -5.00 -35.58 48.41
N SER A 187 -4.82 -35.31 49.69
CA SER A 187 -3.61 -34.71 50.26
C SER A 187 -2.43 -35.69 50.22
N ARG A 188 -1.21 -35.17 50.37
CA ARG A 188 0.02 -35.98 50.40
C ARG A 188 0.00 -37.05 51.50
N HIS A 189 -0.61 -36.74 52.64
CA HIS A 189 -0.73 -37.66 53.78
C HIS A 189 -1.74 -38.77 53.50
N GLU A 190 -2.88 -38.42 52.90
CA GLU A 190 -3.95 -39.37 52.54
C GLU A 190 -3.50 -40.38 51.47
N ARG A 191 -2.51 -40.02 50.63
CA ARG A 191 -1.88 -40.95 49.68
C ARG A 191 -0.97 -41.98 50.36
N ALA A 192 -0.30 -41.62 51.45
CA ALA A 192 0.60 -42.51 52.17
C ALA A 192 -0.16 -43.59 52.95
N ASP A 193 -1.32 -43.24 53.52
CA ASP A 193 -2.16 -44.16 54.29
C ASP A 193 -2.82 -45.25 53.41
N LEU A 194 -3.06 -44.95 52.13
CA LEU A 194 -3.57 -45.92 51.15
C LEU A 194 -2.50 -46.91 50.66
N SER A 195 -1.21 -46.60 50.87
CA SER A 195 -0.10 -47.45 50.44
C SER A 195 0.33 -48.47 51.50
N ASN A 196 -0.28 -48.45 52.69
CA ASN A 196 0.11 -49.32 53.81
C ASN A 196 -1.03 -50.27 54.24
N LYS A 197 -1.87 -50.69 53.28
CA LYS A 197 -2.82 -51.79 53.39
C LYS A 197 -2.52 -52.87 52.37
#